data_AF-A0A926HNZ8-F1
#
_entry.id   AF-A0A926HNZ8-F1
#
_cell.length_a   1.000
_cell.length_b   1.000
_cell.length_c   1.000
_cell.angle_alpha   90.00
_cell.angle_beta   90.00
_cell.angle_gamma   90.00
#
_symmetry.space_group_name_H-M   'P 1'
#
loop_
_entity.id
_entity.type
_entity.pdbx_description
1 polymer ?
#
loop_
_entity_poly.entity_id
_entity_poly.type
_entity_poly.pdbx_seq_one_letter_code
_entity_poly.pdbx_strand_id
1 'polypeptide(L)'
;MDIETLIIDGIPIAHLGGAGARIASAAQALDLIMDVKYAAGAERVAVDKRAMPAEFFILSSGMAGEILQKFVTYGIRAAFYGDFTRYTSKPLQDFIRESNRGRQVCFLPTKEEALARLAAL
;
A
#
# COMPACT_ATOMS: atom_id res chain seq x y z
N MET A 1 11.31 -4.57 8.39
CA MET A 1 10.01 -5.23 8.63
C MET A 1 10.04 -6.61 8.00
N ASP A 2 9.25 -7.56 8.49
CA ASP A 2 9.14 -8.88 7.82
C ASP A 2 8.27 -8.74 6.58
N ILE A 3 8.91 -8.78 5.41
CA ILE A 3 8.28 -8.77 4.09
C ILE A 3 8.70 -10.03 3.33
N GLU A 4 7.79 -10.57 2.53
CA GLU A 4 8.09 -11.66 1.59
C GLU A 4 8.21 -11.10 0.17
N THR A 5 9.08 -11.67 -0.65
CA THR A 5 9.15 -11.32 -2.09
C THR A 5 8.41 -12.37 -2.90
N LEU A 6 7.44 -11.92 -3.70
CA LEU A 6 6.66 -12.74 -4.61
C LEU A 6 7.01 -12.38 -6.04
N ILE A 7 7.16 -13.39 -6.91
CA ILE A 7 7.38 -13.18 -8.35
C ILE A 7 6.08 -13.46 -9.08
N ILE A 8 5.49 -12.44 -9.69
CA ILE A 8 4.26 -12.53 -10.48
C ILE A 8 4.60 -12.08 -11.89
N ASP A 9 4.42 -12.94 -12.90
CA ASP A 9 4.79 -12.66 -14.30
C ASP A 9 6.23 -12.14 -14.48
N GLY A 10 7.17 -12.69 -13.71
CA GLY A 10 8.58 -12.29 -13.72
C GLY A 10 8.87 -10.98 -12.97
N ILE A 11 7.86 -10.35 -12.38
CA ILE A 11 7.99 -9.09 -11.66
C ILE A 11 8.11 -9.34 -10.15
N PRO A 12 9.19 -8.86 -9.49
CA PRO A 12 9.30 -8.91 -8.04
C PRO A 12 8.35 -7.91 -7.38
N ILE A 13 7.54 -8.43 -6.46
CA ILE A 13 6.59 -7.68 -5.65
C ILE A 13 6.84 -8.03 -4.19
N ALA A 14 7.20 -7.05 -3.38
CA ALA A 14 7.25 -7.21 -1.94
C ALA A 14 5.83 -7.35 -1.39
N HIS A 15 5.64 -8.15 -0.36
CA HIS A 15 4.37 -8.33 0.31
C HIS A 15 4.54 -8.17 1.81
N LEU A 16 3.75 -7.24 2.36
CA LEU A 16 3.62 -7.03 3.78
C LEU A 16 2.26 -7.58 4.23
N GLY A 17 2.28 -8.73 4.89
CA GLY A 17 1.11 -9.39 5.46
C GLY A 17 0.56 -8.73 6.73
N GLY A 18 -0.59 -9.23 7.20
CA GLY A 18 -1.29 -8.70 8.37
C GLY A 18 -0.79 -9.29 9.70
N ALA A 19 -0.10 -8.48 10.50
CA ALA A 19 0.07 -8.68 11.95
C ALA A 19 0.30 -7.30 12.62
N GLY A 20 -0.79 -6.70 13.14
CA GLY A 20 -0.77 -5.40 13.82
C GLY A 20 -0.51 -4.20 12.88
N ALA A 21 -0.82 -2.99 13.36
CA ALA A 21 -0.43 -1.77 12.65
C ALA A 21 1.10 -1.61 12.70
N ARG A 22 1.75 -1.60 11.54
CA ARG A 22 3.22 -1.50 11.38
C ARG A 22 3.65 -0.17 10.73
N ILE A 23 2.73 0.49 10.02
CA ILE A 23 3.00 1.73 9.28
C ILE A 23 2.11 2.84 9.84
N ALA A 24 2.47 3.38 11.00
CA ALA A 24 1.73 4.43 11.69
C ALA A 24 2.33 5.83 11.49
N SER A 25 3.37 5.97 10.67
CA SER A 25 4.07 7.23 10.43
C SER A 25 4.77 7.23 9.07
N ALA A 26 5.11 8.42 8.59
CA ALA A 26 5.92 8.59 7.39
C ALA A 26 7.34 8.00 7.52
N ALA A 27 7.88 7.92 8.74
CA ALA A 27 9.17 7.29 9.00
C ALA A 27 9.09 5.77 8.79
N GLN A 28 8.08 5.11 9.36
CA GLN A 28 7.87 3.67 9.16
C GLN A 28 7.51 3.32 7.71
N ALA A 29 6.81 4.22 7.00
CA ALA A 29 6.58 4.06 5.57
C ALA A 29 7.89 4.12 4.78
N LEU A 30 8.82 5.01 5.16
CA LEU A 30 10.14 5.08 4.57
C LEU A 30 10.95 3.82 4.86
N ASP A 31 10.92 3.30 6.09
CA ASP A 31 11.60 2.04 6.45
C ASP A 31 11.12 0.89 5.56
N LEU A 32 9.81 0.75 5.38
CA LEU A 32 9.25 -0.24 4.45
C LEU A 32 9.76 -0.02 3.01
N ILE A 33 9.78 1.22 2.53
CA ILE A 33 10.29 1.55 1.18
C ILE A 33 11.75 1.11 1.02
N MET A 34 12.58 1.30 2.05
CA MET A 34 13.98 0.86 2.03
C MET A 34 14.09 -0.65 1.99
N ASP A 35 13.29 -1.37 2.78
CA ASP A 35 13.22 -2.83 2.75
C ASP A 35 12.78 -3.35 1.37
N VAL A 36 11.76 -2.73 0.77
CA VAL A 36 11.26 -3.09 -0.57
C VAL A 36 12.37 -2.94 -1.61
N LYS A 37 13.09 -1.82 -1.61
CA LYS A 37 14.16 -1.56 -2.59
C LYS A 37 15.38 -2.43 -2.40
N TYR A 38 15.90 -2.48 -1.18
CA TYR A 38 17.24 -3.01 -0.94
C TYR A 38 17.23 -4.45 -0.42
N ALA A 39 16.27 -4.82 0.43
CA ALA A 39 16.19 -6.18 0.94
C ALA A 39 15.43 -7.09 -0.04
N ALA A 40 14.30 -6.63 -0.58
CA ALA A 40 13.49 -7.42 -1.51
C ALA A 40 13.87 -7.25 -2.98
N GLY A 41 14.67 -6.23 -3.34
CA GLY A 41 15.05 -5.95 -4.73
C GLY A 41 13.84 -5.61 -5.62
N ALA A 42 12.79 -5.04 -5.05
CA ALA A 42 11.52 -4.76 -5.71
C ALA A 42 11.24 -3.26 -5.81
N GLU A 43 10.33 -2.90 -6.72
CA GLU A 43 9.82 -1.52 -6.89
C GLU A 43 8.32 -1.41 -6.59
N ARG A 44 7.73 -2.52 -6.12
CA ARG A 44 6.30 -2.73 -5.96
C ARG A 44 6.04 -3.40 -4.63
N VAL A 45 4.99 -2.98 -3.92
CA VAL A 45 4.61 -3.58 -2.64
C VAL A 45 3.10 -3.76 -2.51
N ALA A 46 2.68 -4.97 -2.15
CA ALA A 46 1.33 -5.27 -1.70
C ALA A 46 1.27 -5.21 -0.17
N VAL A 47 0.36 -4.41 0.39
CA VAL A 47 0.26 -4.14 1.82
C VAL A 47 -1.13 -4.54 2.32
N ASP A 48 -1.19 -5.42 3.31
CA ASP A 48 -2.45 -5.69 3.99
C ASP A 48 -2.95 -4.42 4.68
N LYS A 49 -4.22 -4.04 4.50
CA LYS A 49 -4.79 -2.87 5.19
C LYS A 49 -4.64 -2.96 6.71
N ARG A 50 -4.53 -4.17 7.27
CA ARG A 50 -4.32 -4.41 8.72
C ARG A 50 -2.94 -3.96 9.21
N ALA A 51 -1.99 -3.73 8.31
CA ALA A 51 -0.70 -3.11 8.62
C ALA A 51 -0.81 -1.58 8.83
N MET A 52 -1.97 -0.99 8.51
CA MET A 52 -2.24 0.43 8.68
C MET A 52 -3.11 0.67 9.94
N PRO A 53 -2.87 1.75 10.69
CA PRO A 53 -3.76 2.16 11.77
C PRO A 53 -5.09 2.67 11.22
N ALA A 54 -6.13 2.74 12.06
CA ALA A 54 -7.46 3.17 11.62
C ALA A 54 -7.47 4.62 11.11
N GLU A 55 -6.63 5.47 11.69
CA GLU A 55 -6.42 6.89 11.39
C GLU A 55 -5.96 7.12 9.95
N PHE A 56 -5.27 6.15 9.36
CA PHE A 56 -4.90 6.19 7.94
C PHE A 56 -6.15 6.25 7.03
N PHE A 57 -7.26 5.65 7.46
CA PHE A 57 -8.52 5.65 6.72
C PHE A 57 -9.43 6.83 7.11
N ILE A 58 -8.95 7.76 7.93
CA ILE A 58 -9.63 9.01 8.28
C ILE A 58 -8.90 10.14 7.57
N LEU A 59 -9.33 10.56 6.38
CA LEU A 59 -8.56 11.50 5.55
C LEU A 59 -8.25 12.84 6.25
N SER A 60 -9.13 13.31 7.14
CA SER A 60 -8.89 14.52 7.93
C SER A 60 -7.77 14.40 8.95
N SER A 61 -7.24 13.19 9.21
CA SER A 61 -6.05 12.99 10.05
C SER A 61 -4.76 13.48 9.38
N GLY A 62 -4.75 13.62 8.04
CA GLY A 62 -3.55 13.92 7.26
C GLY A 62 -2.60 12.73 7.06
N MET A 63 -2.75 11.65 7.84
CA MET A 63 -1.83 10.52 7.86
C MET A 63 -1.71 9.82 6.50
N ALA A 64 -2.82 9.64 5.78
CA ALA A 64 -2.81 9.04 4.44
C ALA A 64 -1.92 9.84 3.49
N GLY A 65 -2.03 11.17 3.50
CA GLY A 65 -1.23 12.05 2.66
C GLY A 65 0.26 11.90 2.96
N GLU A 66 0.64 12.00 4.23
CA GLU A 66 2.05 11.90 4.67
C GLU A 66 2.70 10.56 4.29
N ILE A 67 1.98 9.45 4.50
CA ILE A 67 2.48 8.11 4.20
C ILE A 67 2.53 7.88 2.68
N LEU A 68 1.45 8.15 1.96
CA LEU A 68 1.36 7.87 0.53
C LEU A 68 2.28 8.76 -0.30
N GLN A 69 2.54 9.98 0.15
CA GLN A 69 3.53 10.85 -0.47
C GLN A 69 4.92 10.21 -0.47
N LYS A 70 5.31 9.42 0.55
CA LYS A 70 6.60 8.71 0.53
C LYS A 70 6.68 7.70 -0.61
N PHE A 71 5.64 6.90 -0.81
CA PHE A 71 5.60 5.94 -1.92
C PHE A 71 5.78 6.64 -3.27
N VAL A 72 5.08 7.76 -3.48
CA VAL A 72 5.20 8.57 -4.71
C VAL A 72 6.59 9.19 -4.85
N THR A 73 7.11 9.87 -3.83
CA THR A 73 8.41 10.53 -3.85
C THR A 73 9.57 9.57 -4.15
N TYR A 74 9.50 8.35 -3.61
CA TYR A 74 10.55 7.34 -3.80
C TYR A 74 10.27 6.39 -4.98
N GLY A 75 9.16 6.57 -5.71
CA GLY A 75 8.82 5.80 -6.90
C GLY A 75 8.42 4.34 -6.63
N ILE A 76 7.98 4.01 -5.41
CA ILE A 76 7.46 2.68 -5.09
C ILE A 76 5.96 2.63 -5.38
N ARG A 77 5.54 1.65 -6.16
CA ARG A 77 4.12 1.40 -6.42
C ARG A 77 3.54 0.57 -5.28
N ALA A 78 2.44 1.03 -4.70
CA ALA A 78 1.79 0.37 -3.57
C ALA A 78 0.37 -0.09 -3.91
N ALA A 79 0.04 -1.30 -3.50
CA ALA A 79 -1.33 -1.81 -3.52
C ALA A 79 -1.75 -2.21 -2.10
N PHE A 80 -2.65 -1.44 -1.51
CA PHE A 80 -3.25 -1.77 -0.22
C PHE A 80 -4.43 -2.69 -0.44
N TYR A 81 -4.50 -3.82 0.28
CA TYR A 81 -5.58 -4.77 0.09
C TYR A 81 -6.39 -5.07 1.34
N GLY A 82 -7.68 -5.35 1.13
CA GLY A 82 -8.64 -5.79 2.13
C GLY A 82 -10.00 -5.14 1.95
N ASP A 83 -10.93 -5.47 2.85
CA ASP A 83 -12.31 -4.99 2.74
C ASP A 83 -12.43 -3.47 3.03
N PHE A 84 -12.65 -2.66 1.98
CA PHE A 84 -12.90 -1.23 2.13
C PHE A 84 -14.40 -0.87 2.16
N THR A 85 -15.31 -1.83 2.03
CA THR A 85 -16.76 -1.58 1.93
C THR A 85 -17.36 -0.98 3.20
N ARG A 86 -16.77 -1.29 4.36
CA ARG A 86 -17.15 -0.73 5.66
C ARG A 86 -16.95 0.78 5.78
N TYR A 87 -16.13 1.38 4.91
CA TYR A 87 -15.88 2.82 4.92
C TYR A 87 -16.94 3.54 4.10
N THR A 88 -17.86 4.22 4.79
CA THR A 88 -19.01 4.90 4.20
C THR A 88 -18.79 6.38 3.92
N SER A 89 -17.64 6.94 4.32
CA SER A 89 -17.36 8.37 4.12
C SER A 89 -17.06 8.65 2.64
N LYS A 90 -17.85 9.58 2.06
CA LYS A 90 -17.68 10.00 0.66
C LYS A 90 -16.25 10.46 0.32
N PRO A 91 -15.56 11.27 1.14
CA PRO A 91 -14.19 11.68 0.84
C PRO A 91 -13.23 10.51 0.70
N LEU A 92 -13.31 9.50 1.58
CA LEU A 92 -12.45 8.32 1.48
C LEU A 92 -12.79 7.47 0.26
N GLN A 93 -14.08 7.30 -0.05
CA GLN A 93 -14.51 6.56 -1.24
C GLN A 93 -14.04 7.23 -2.54
N ASP A 94 -14.19 8.56 -2.63
CA ASP A 94 -13.69 9.34 -3.77
C ASP A 94 -12.17 9.23 -3.88
N PHE A 95 -11.45 9.35 -2.76
CA PHE A 95 -9.99 9.19 -2.70
C PHE A 95 -9.52 7.80 -3.17
N ILE A 96 -10.17 6.72 -2.69
CA ILE A 96 -9.87 5.35 -3.12
C ILE A 96 -10.14 5.18 -4.62
N ARG A 97 -11.27 5.70 -5.12
CA ARG A 97 -11.63 5.63 -6.55
C ARG A 97 -10.61 6.36 -7.42
N GLU A 98 -10.18 7.55 -7.01
CA GLU A 98 -9.17 8.35 -7.72
C GLU A 98 -7.81 7.66 -7.69
N SER A 99 -7.38 7.15 -6.54
CA SER A 99 -6.15 6.37 -6.41
C SER A 99 -6.13 5.17 -7.36
N ASN A 100 -7.23 4.41 -7.41
CA ASN A 100 -7.38 3.23 -8.27
C ASN A 100 -7.34 3.53 -9.78
N ARG A 101 -7.56 4.78 -10.21
CA ARG A 101 -7.37 5.21 -11.60
C ARG A 101 -5.90 5.51 -11.92
N GLY A 102 -5.10 5.80 -10.89
CA GLY A 102 -3.67 6.02 -11.00
C GLY A 102 -2.86 4.74 -11.17
N ARG A 103 -1.53 4.93 -11.19
CA ARG A 103 -0.53 3.87 -11.34
C ARG A 103 0.43 3.72 -10.15
N GLN A 104 0.32 4.63 -9.16
CA GLN A 104 1.25 4.68 -8.03
C GLN A 104 0.69 4.02 -6.77
N VAL A 105 -0.56 4.30 -6.42
CA VAL A 105 -1.22 3.76 -5.22
C VAL A 105 -2.58 3.22 -5.60
N CYS A 106 -2.93 2.01 -5.15
CA CYS A 106 -4.26 1.45 -5.32
C CYS A 106 -4.75 0.75 -4.04
N PHE A 107 -6.06 0.62 -3.92
CA PHE A 107 -6.81 0.02 -2.82
C PHE A 107 -7.74 -1.03 -3.40
N LEU A 108 -7.48 -2.30 -3.12
CA LEU A 108 -8.14 -3.44 -3.76
C LEU A 108 -8.70 -4.42 -2.72
N PRO A 109 -9.78 -5.14 -3.02
CA PRO A 109 -10.46 -5.98 -2.01
C PRO A 109 -9.62 -7.18 -1.55
N THR A 110 -8.71 -7.72 -2.38
CA THR A 110 -7.99 -8.97 -2.12
C THR A 110 -6.49 -8.87 -2.39
N LYS A 111 -5.69 -9.77 -1.79
CA LYS A 111 -4.24 -9.87 -2.03
C LYS A 111 -3.99 -10.19 -3.50
N GLU A 112 -4.79 -11.08 -4.06
CA GLU A 112 -4.68 -11.56 -5.44
C GLU A 112 -4.89 -10.43 -6.45
N GLU A 113 -5.92 -9.60 -6.25
CA GLU A 113 -6.16 -8.43 -7.10
C GLU A 113 -5.03 -7.38 -6.97
N ALA A 114 -4.50 -7.18 -5.76
CA ALA A 114 -3.35 -6.31 -5.54
C ALA A 114 -2.10 -6.77 -6.29
N LEU A 115 -1.78 -8.05 -6.21
CA LEU A 115 -0.65 -8.64 -6.93
C LEU A 115 -0.85 -8.56 -8.44
N ALA A 116 -2.03 -8.91 -8.95
CA ALA A 116 -2.34 -8.84 -10.37
C ALA A 116 -2.25 -7.40 -10.90
N ARG A 117 -2.77 -6.41 -10.15
CA ARG A 117 -2.68 -4.99 -10.52
C ARG A 117 -1.22 -4.53 -10.57
N LEU A 118 -0.41 -4.89 -9.58
CA LEU A 118 1.00 -4.50 -9.52
C LEU A 118 1.83 -5.13 -10.65
N ALA A 119 1.55 -6.38 -11.02
CA ALA A 119 2.21 -7.04 -12.15
C ALA A 119 1.83 -6.42 -13.50
N ALA A 120 0.58 -5.96 -13.66
CA ALA A 120 0.11 -5.33 -14.89
C ALA A 120 0.58 -3.86 -15.09
N LEU A 121 1.20 -3.26 -14.07
CA LEU A 121 1.63 -1.86 -14.06
C LEU A 121 3.06 -1.71 -14.57
#